data_AF-A0A3B9ERM6-F1
#
_entry.id   AF-A0A3B9ERM6-F1
#
_cell.length_a   1.000
_cell.length_b   1.000
_cell.length_c   1.000
_cell.angle_alpha   90.00
_cell.angle_beta   90.00
_cell.angle_gamma   90.00
#
_symmetry.space_group_name_H-M   'P 1'
#
loop_
_entity.id
_entity.type
_entity.pdbx_description
1 polymer ?
#
loop_
_entity_poly.entity_id
_entity_poly.type
_entity_poly.pdbx_seq_one_letter_code
_entity_poly.pdbx_strand_id
1 'polypeptide(L)'
;AAADELAELSAEFGRLAADIEAILGRAQVTQDEMRSLENQRATDITTTLTVVAAIFLPLGFVTGLLGINVGGIPLAESKLGFWVVSGALCALGVGLWFYFKNRRYL
;
A
#
# COMPACT_ATOMS: atom_id res chain seq x y z
N ALA A 1 17.63 -24.09 58.15
CA ALA A 1 16.97 -22.83 58.52
C ALA A 1 17.40 -21.73 57.56
N ALA A 2 18.44 -20.92 57.83
CA ALA A 2 18.83 -19.81 56.93
C ALA A 2 19.25 -20.24 55.50
N ALA A 3 19.92 -21.40 55.36
CA ALA A 3 20.30 -21.91 54.04
C ALA A 3 19.12 -22.40 53.19
N ASP A 4 18.09 -22.99 53.81
CA ASP A 4 16.85 -23.38 53.11
C ASP A 4 16.06 -22.14 52.68
N GLU A 5 15.94 -21.15 53.57
CA GLU A 5 15.22 -19.90 53.30
C GLU A 5 15.86 -19.11 52.14
N LEU A 6 17.20 -19.09 52.06
CA LEU A 6 17.92 -18.51 50.93
C LEU A 6 17.72 -19.30 49.62
N ALA A 7 17.67 -20.64 49.70
CA ALA A 7 17.42 -21.49 48.54
C ALA A 7 15.99 -21.27 48.00
N GLU A 8 15.01 -21.19 48.89
CA GLU A 8 13.60 -20.96 48.57
C GLU A 8 13.39 -19.59 47.92
N LEU A 9 14.00 -18.54 48.48
CA LEU A 9 13.98 -17.18 47.91
C LEU A 9 14.65 -17.13 46.52
N SER A 10 15.78 -17.83 46.34
CA SER A 10 16.46 -17.90 45.04
C SER A 10 15.61 -18.60 43.97
N ALA A 11 14.85 -19.62 44.35
CA ALA A 11 13.93 -20.33 43.47
C ALA A 11 12.72 -19.46 43.10
N GLU A 12 12.21 -18.67 44.04
CA GLU A 12 11.16 -17.69 43.78
C GLU A 12 11.62 -16.60 42.81
N PHE A 13 12.82 -16.02 43.01
CA PHE A 13 13.42 -15.09 42.05
C PHE A 13 13.61 -15.70 40.66
N GLY A 14 14.04 -16.95 40.59
CA GLY A 14 14.18 -17.67 39.32
C GLY A 14 12.84 -17.84 38.60
N ARG A 15 11.77 -18.17 39.32
CA ARG A 15 10.41 -18.23 38.76
C ARG A 15 9.93 -16.87 38.26
N LEU A 16 10.14 -15.81 39.04
CA LEU A 16 9.75 -14.46 38.64
C LEU A 16 10.50 -14.01 37.37
N ALA A 17 11.80 -14.32 37.28
CA ALA A 17 12.58 -14.02 36.08
C ALA A 17 12.04 -14.76 34.85
N ALA A 18 11.69 -16.04 35.00
CA ALA A 18 11.09 -16.83 33.92
C ALA A 18 9.72 -16.29 33.48
N ASP A 19 8.88 -15.86 34.44
CA ASP A 19 7.59 -15.25 34.15
C ASP A 19 7.74 -13.92 33.38
N ILE A 20 8.71 -13.09 33.76
CA ILE A 20 9.05 -11.85 33.05
C ILE A 20 9.50 -12.16 31.62
N GLU A 21 10.40 -13.12 31.44
CA GLU A 21 10.88 -13.52 30.12
C GLU A 21 9.74 -14.01 29.21
N ALA A 22 8.82 -14.81 29.78
CA ALA A 22 7.63 -15.26 29.07
C ALA A 22 6.71 -14.08 28.67
N ILE A 23 6.52 -13.09 29.54
CA ILE A 23 5.74 -11.88 29.24
C ILE A 23 6.41 -11.04 28.16
N LEU A 24 7.73 -10.84 28.24
CA LEU A 24 8.50 -10.10 27.25
C LEU A 24 8.44 -10.78 25.88
N GLY A 25 8.54 -12.11 25.82
CA GLY A 25 8.38 -12.86 24.57
C GLY A 25 7.01 -12.66 23.94
N ARG A 26 5.94 -12.69 24.74
CA ARG A 26 4.57 -12.41 24.24
C ARG A 26 4.39 -10.97 23.79
N ALA A 27 5.00 -10.02 24.50
CA ALA A 27 4.97 -8.61 24.14
C ALA A 27 5.67 -8.36 22.81
N GLN A 28 6.81 -9.02 22.56
CA GLN A 28 7.51 -8.96 21.28
C GLN A 28 6.68 -9.52 20.12
N VAL A 29 6.07 -10.70 20.31
CA VAL A 29 5.18 -11.28 19.27
C VAL A 29 4.02 -10.34 18.95
N THR A 30 3.38 -9.76 19.97
CA THR A 30 2.28 -8.81 19.78
C THR A 30 2.75 -7.54 19.06
N GLN A 31 3.95 -7.05 19.39
CA GLN A 31 4.55 -5.89 18.73
C GLN A 31 4.84 -6.17 17.25
N ASP A 32 5.32 -7.37 16.92
CA ASP A 32 5.58 -7.78 15.54
C ASP A 32 4.28 -7.95 14.74
N GLU A 33 3.22 -8.47 15.35
CA GLU A 33 1.88 -8.49 14.74
C GLU A 33 1.36 -7.09 14.45
N MET A 34 1.47 -6.17 15.42
CA MET A 34 1.08 -4.76 15.23
C MET A 34 1.83 -4.10 14.08
N ARG A 35 3.16 -4.30 14.00
CA ARG A 35 3.98 -3.81 12.89
C ARG A 35 3.56 -4.43 11.56
N SER A 36 3.25 -5.72 11.54
CA SER A 36 2.75 -6.40 10.34
C SER A 36 1.45 -5.78 9.85
N LEU A 37 0.50 -5.48 10.75
CA LEU A 37 -0.76 -4.81 10.42
C LEU A 37 -0.54 -3.38 9.90
N GLU A 38 0.37 -2.63 10.51
CA GLU A 38 0.74 -1.28 10.03
C GLU A 38 1.36 -1.33 8.63
N ASN A 39 2.27 -2.28 8.39
CA ASN A 39 2.88 -2.48 7.08
C ASN A 39 1.87 -2.91 6.01
N GLN A 40 0.90 -3.77 6.36
CA GLN A 40 -0.19 -4.15 5.46
C GLN A 40 -1.02 -2.92 5.06
N ARG A 41 -1.44 -2.10 6.04
CA ARG A 41 -2.18 -0.84 5.76
C ARG A 41 -1.38 0.11 4.88
N ALA A 42 -0.09 0.30 5.15
CA ALA A 42 0.78 1.14 4.34
C ALA A 42 0.93 0.61 2.91
N THR A 43 1.02 -0.71 2.75
CA THR A 43 1.07 -1.41 1.46
C THR A 43 -0.23 -1.20 0.69
N ASP A 44 -1.39 -1.32 1.34
CA ASP A 44 -2.70 -1.11 0.71
C ASP A 44 -2.87 0.34 0.22
N ILE A 45 -2.46 1.32 1.04
CA ILE A 45 -2.46 2.73 0.67
C ILE A 45 -1.56 2.97 -0.56
N THR A 46 -0.34 2.46 -0.54
CA THR A 46 0.64 2.67 -1.63
C THR A 46 0.19 1.97 -2.92
N THR A 47 -0.37 0.76 -2.80
CA THR A 47 -0.99 0.05 -3.93
C THR A 47 -2.08 0.88 -4.57
N THR A 48 -2.97 1.46 -3.75
CA THR A 48 -4.06 2.31 -4.24
C THR A 48 -3.53 3.54 -4.97
N LEU A 49 -2.56 4.25 -4.39
CA LEU A 49 -1.92 5.42 -5.02
C LEU A 49 -1.22 5.05 -6.33
N THR A 50 -0.59 3.88 -6.40
CA THR A 50 0.08 3.38 -7.60
C THR A 50 -0.92 3.08 -8.71
N VAL A 51 -2.06 2.46 -8.39
CA VAL A 51 -3.13 2.21 -9.37
C VAL A 51 -3.69 3.51 -9.92
N VAL A 52 -3.93 4.50 -9.06
CA VAL A 52 -4.35 5.84 -9.48
C VAL A 52 -3.30 6.44 -10.43
N ALA A 53 -2.03 6.45 -10.05
CA ALA A 53 -0.95 6.97 -10.89
C ALA A 53 -0.85 6.23 -12.24
N ALA A 54 -0.97 4.91 -12.26
CA ALA A 54 -0.92 4.11 -13.49
C ALA A 54 -2.05 4.42 -14.47
N ILE A 55 -3.21 4.89 -13.98
CA ILE A 55 -4.32 5.37 -14.81
C ILE A 55 -4.05 6.80 -15.30
N PHE A 56 -3.65 7.70 -14.40
CA PHE A 56 -3.50 9.12 -14.72
C PHE A 56 -2.24 9.43 -15.55
N LEU A 57 -1.15 8.67 -15.41
CA LEU A 57 0.09 8.89 -16.13
C LEU A 57 -0.08 8.81 -17.67
N PRO A 58 -0.65 7.74 -18.27
CA PRO A 58 -0.87 7.70 -19.71
C PRO A 58 -1.91 8.73 -20.17
N LEU A 59 -2.97 8.96 -19.39
CA LEU A 59 -3.97 9.99 -19.70
C LEU A 59 -3.35 11.39 -19.73
N GLY A 60 -2.57 11.73 -18.71
CA GLY A 60 -1.86 13.00 -18.56
C GLY A 60 -0.76 13.20 -19.60
N PHE A 61 -0.07 12.12 -20.00
CA PHE A 61 0.88 12.17 -21.10
C PHE A 61 0.20 12.53 -22.41
N VAL A 62 -0.93 11.89 -22.75
CA VAL A 62 -1.66 12.18 -23.99
C VAL A 62 -2.23 13.59 -23.98
N THR A 63 -2.87 14.04 -22.89
CA THR A 63 -3.40 15.40 -22.81
C THR A 63 -2.30 16.45 -22.81
N GLY A 64 -1.16 16.18 -22.16
CA GLY A 64 0.02 17.04 -22.18
C GLY A 64 0.65 17.16 -23.57
N LEU A 65 0.79 16.04 -24.29
CA LEU A 65 1.29 16.02 -25.67
C LEU A 65 0.41 16.85 -26.61
N LEU A 66 -0.91 16.81 -26.42
CA LEU A 66 -1.85 17.64 -27.18
C LEU A 66 -1.77 19.13 -26.77
N GLY A 67 -1.43 19.42 -25.51
CA GLY A 67 -1.34 20.78 -24.97
C GLY A 67 -0.10 21.56 -25.42
N ILE A 68 0.99 20.88 -25.78
CA ILE A 68 2.25 21.55 -26.21
C ILE A 68 2.18 22.16 -27.62
N ASN A 69 0.99 22.22 -28.25
CA ASN A 69 0.76 22.86 -29.56
C ASN A 69 1.77 22.44 -30.64
N VAL A 70 2.16 21.17 -30.64
CA VAL A 70 3.05 20.62 -31.66
C VAL A 70 2.28 20.53 -32.98
N GLY A 71 2.83 21.06 -34.07
CA GLY A 71 2.19 20.99 -35.38
C GLY A 71 1.91 19.54 -35.81
N GLY A 72 0.78 19.30 -36.48
CA GLY A 72 0.40 17.97 -36.94
C GLY A 72 -0.41 17.13 -35.94
N ILE A 73 -1.10 17.78 -34.99
CA ILE A 73 -2.00 17.08 -34.05
C ILE A 73 -3.08 16.30 -34.84
N PRO A 74 -3.18 14.98 -34.65
CA PRO A 74 -4.23 14.20 -35.29
C PRO A 74 -5.60 14.70 -34.85
N LEU A 75 -6.54 14.82 -35.80
CA LEU A 75 -7.90 15.31 -35.60
C LEU A 75 -8.07 16.80 -35.27
N ALA A 76 -7.01 17.62 -35.29
CA ALA A 76 -7.13 19.06 -34.99
C ALA A 76 -8.03 19.85 -35.95
N GLU A 77 -8.08 19.47 -37.23
CA GLU A 77 -8.95 20.12 -38.23
C GLU A 77 -10.39 19.56 -38.24
N SER A 78 -10.65 18.50 -37.47
CA SER A 78 -11.96 17.87 -37.42
C SER A 78 -12.85 18.52 -36.36
N LYS A 79 -14.11 18.84 -36.74
CA LYS A 79 -15.14 19.32 -35.80
C LYS A 79 -15.44 18.32 -34.67
N LEU A 80 -15.13 17.05 -34.87
CA LEU A 80 -15.34 15.98 -33.88
C LEU A 80 -14.05 15.60 -33.12
N GLY A 81 -12.92 16.25 -33.42
CA GLY A 81 -11.61 15.86 -32.88
C GLY A 81 -11.54 15.81 -31.36
N PHE A 82 -12.09 16.84 -30.72
CA PHE A 82 -12.20 16.90 -29.27
C PHE A 82 -12.97 15.70 -28.69
N TRP A 83 -14.17 15.41 -29.23
CA TRP A 83 -15.03 14.33 -28.74
C TRP A 83 -14.42 12.95 -28.92
N VAL A 84 -13.74 12.71 -30.04
CA VAL A 84 -13.07 11.43 -30.31
C VAL A 84 -11.90 11.21 -29.35
N VAL A 85 -11.05 12.23 -29.14
CA VAL A 85 -9.91 12.14 -28.22
C VAL A 85 -10.39 11.97 -26.78
N SER A 86 -11.37 12.77 -26.34
CA SER A 86 -11.96 12.62 -25.00
C SER A 86 -12.60 11.24 -24.80
N GLY A 87 -13.32 10.73 -25.80
CA GLY A 87 -13.90 9.39 -25.77
C GLY A 87 -12.84 8.28 -25.67
N ALA A 88 -11.75 8.40 -26.45
CA ALA A 88 -10.64 7.46 -26.41
C ALA A 88 -9.93 7.45 -25.05
N LEU A 89 -9.72 8.63 -24.45
CA LEU A 89 -9.15 8.77 -23.11
C LEU A 89 -10.07 8.19 -22.04
N CYS A 90 -11.38 8.45 -22.11
CA CYS A 90 -12.35 7.82 -21.21
C CYS A 90 -12.35 6.30 -21.35
N ALA A 91 -12.33 5.77 -22.59
CA ALA A 91 -12.26 4.34 -22.84
C ALA A 91 -10.96 3.71 -22.28
N LEU A 92 -9.82 4.40 -22.44
CA LEU A 92 -8.54 3.98 -21.87
C LEU A 92 -8.58 3.96 -20.34
N GLY A 93 -9.12 5.01 -19.72
CA GLY A 93 -9.26 5.11 -18.25
C GLY A 93 -10.16 4.00 -17.69
N VAL A 94 -11.32 3.77 -18.31
CA VAL A 94 -12.25 2.69 -17.91
C VAL A 94 -11.63 1.31 -18.15
N GLY A 95 -10.92 1.12 -19.27
CA GLY A 95 -10.22 -0.13 -19.58
C GLY A 95 -9.13 -0.45 -18.56
N LEU A 96 -8.30 0.53 -18.20
CA LEU A 96 -7.28 0.39 -17.17
C LEU A 96 -7.90 0.13 -15.80
N TRP A 97 -8.96 0.85 -15.43
CA TRP A 97 -9.68 0.61 -14.18
C TRP A 97 -10.22 -0.82 -14.09
N PHE A 98 -10.85 -1.33 -15.17
CA PHE A 98 -11.35 -2.70 -15.21
C PHE A 98 -10.22 -3.73 -15.18
N TYR A 99 -9.10 -3.46 -15.85
CA TYR A 99 -7.91 -4.31 -15.81
C TYR A 99 -7.36 -4.46 -14.38
N PHE A 100 -7.21 -3.34 -13.64
CA PHE A 100 -6.72 -3.37 -12.26
C PHE A 100 -7.74 -3.98 -11.29
N LYS A 101 -9.04 -3.73 -11.49
CA LYS A 101 -10.15 -4.37 -10.76
C LYS A 101 -10.10 -5.90 -10.90
N ASN A 102 -9.92 -6.41 -12.12
CA ASN A 102 -9.95 -7.85 -12.38
C ASN A 102 -8.73 -8.60 -11.84
N ARG A 103 -7.64 -7.88 -11.55
CA ARG A 103 -6.40 -8.41 -10.96
C ARG A 103 -6.37 -8.36 -9.43
N ARG A 104 -7.47 -7.96 -8.76
CA ARG A 104 -7.58 -7.80 -7.29
C ARG A 104 -6.57 -6.83 -6.67
N TYR A 105 -6.04 -5.87 -7.45
CA TYR A 105 -5.27 -4.75 -6.90
C TYR A 105 -6.18 -3.68 -6.26
N LEU A 106 -7.49 -3.77 -6.52
CA LEU A 106 -8.62 -3.01 -5.97
C LEU A 106 -9.76 -3.99 -5.65
#